data_AF-A0A7Y6XJ74-F1
#
_entry.id   AF-A0A7Y6XJ74-F1
#
_cell.length_a   1.000
_cell.length_b   1.000
_cell.length_c   1.000
_cell.angle_alpha   90.00
_cell.angle_beta   90.00
_cell.angle_gamma   90.00
#
_symmetry.space_group_name_H-M   'P 1'
#
loop_
_entity.id
_entity.type
_entity.pdbx_description
1 polymer ?
#
loop_
_entity_poly.entity_id
_entity_poly.type
_entity_poly.pdbx_seq_one_letter_code
_entity_poly.pdbx_strand_id
1 'polypeptide(L)'
;MVGGPSSVSDFFGHLLGLLRVEALSPRHQAVFAAARTRRPAFARHATLESVLAAMDDAREETYPEREALTRALVAEMQTSSSPAWTAALAAAYAPMLRRLRRRLLGNAVPREDLDQLVLATFLSVARSFPLSRWGDWTAARLRQQTAREVFRHLRKERAEQHETYTQAQLAEWLPDTRHATPVESPRRPSVRRSFVKRDAVLVHLARATLPRSDVEVLMATVVRREKLRAYASRLVDGDTTEVERTYQRLKRQRTRLMQRLRTQAADTATQPSSGC
;
A
#
# COMPACT_ATOMS: atom_id res chain seq x y z
N MET A 1 -13.66 -32.28 -27.75
CA MET A 1 -12.22 -31.94 -27.78
C MET A 1 -11.89 -31.08 -26.58
N VAL A 2 -10.81 -31.48 -25.92
CA VAL A 2 -10.19 -31.05 -24.65
C VAL A 2 -10.28 -29.54 -24.38
N GLY A 3 -10.83 -29.19 -23.21
CA GLY A 3 -10.81 -27.84 -22.66
C GLY A 3 -10.61 -27.88 -21.15
N GLY A 4 -9.41 -28.22 -20.71
CA GLY A 4 -8.97 -28.04 -19.33
C GLY A 4 -7.46 -28.33 -19.19
N PRO A 5 -6.74 -27.75 -18.21
CA PRO A 5 -7.14 -26.74 -17.22
C PRO A 5 -6.31 -25.44 -17.31
N SER A 6 -6.88 -24.35 -16.80
CA SER A 6 -6.24 -23.05 -16.52
C SER A 6 -5.19 -23.15 -15.38
N SER A 7 -4.10 -23.89 -15.61
CA SER A 7 -3.12 -24.31 -14.60
C SER A 7 -2.05 -23.27 -14.21
N VAL A 8 -2.01 -22.07 -14.82
CA VAL A 8 -0.85 -21.16 -14.69
C VAL A 8 -1.03 -20.04 -13.64
N SER A 9 -2.15 -20.00 -12.90
CA SER A 9 -2.62 -18.75 -12.25
C SER A 9 -2.24 -18.49 -10.77
N ASP A 10 -1.36 -19.26 -10.10
CA ASP A 10 -0.98 -18.90 -8.71
C ASP A 10 0.49 -19.18 -8.33
N PHE A 11 1.44 -18.97 -9.24
CA PHE A 11 2.88 -19.13 -8.92
C PHE A 11 3.28 -18.31 -7.68
N PHE A 12 2.83 -17.06 -7.57
CA PHE A 12 3.06 -16.24 -6.39
C PHE A 12 2.51 -16.83 -5.09
N GLY A 13 1.30 -17.41 -5.16
CA GLY A 13 0.70 -18.13 -4.04
C GLY A 13 1.54 -19.31 -3.60
N HIS A 14 2.08 -20.09 -4.55
CA HIS A 14 2.99 -21.21 -4.31
C HIS A 14 4.32 -20.74 -3.71
N LEU A 15 4.95 -19.69 -4.25
CA LEU A 15 6.18 -19.10 -3.71
C LEU A 15 6.00 -18.68 -2.24
N LEU A 16 4.90 -17.99 -1.93
CA LEU A 16 4.58 -17.61 -0.55
C LEU A 16 4.28 -18.82 0.33
N GLY A 17 3.73 -19.89 -0.24
CA GLY A 17 3.55 -21.19 0.44
C GLY A 17 4.89 -21.85 0.79
N LEU A 18 5.83 -21.88 -0.15
CA LEU A 18 7.19 -22.40 0.07
C LEU A 18 7.92 -21.60 1.16
N LEU A 19 7.77 -20.26 1.16
CA LEU A 19 8.33 -19.42 2.22
C LEU A 19 7.69 -19.71 3.58
N ARG A 20 6.40 -20.05 3.64
CA ARG A 20 5.78 -20.49 4.89
C ARG A 20 6.35 -21.83 5.35
N VAL A 21 6.48 -22.82 4.46
CA VAL A 21 7.10 -24.11 4.79
C VAL A 21 8.54 -23.92 5.29
N GLU A 22 9.31 -23.08 4.61
CA GLU A 22 10.67 -22.73 5.00
C GLU A 22 10.72 -22.10 6.39
N ALA A 23 9.86 -21.11 6.66
CA ALA A 23 9.79 -20.45 7.97
C ALA A 23 9.49 -21.42 9.11
N LEU A 24 8.68 -22.45 8.84
CA LEU A 24 8.24 -23.46 9.81
C LEU A 24 9.18 -24.68 9.88
N SER A 25 10.28 -24.68 9.13
CA SER A 25 11.22 -25.80 9.12
C SER A 25 11.82 -26.04 10.52
N PRO A 26 11.91 -27.31 10.99
CA PRO A 26 12.48 -27.65 12.30
C PRO A 26 13.90 -27.09 12.51
N ARG A 27 14.67 -26.91 11.44
CA ARG A 27 16.03 -26.35 11.47
C ARG A 27 16.09 -24.93 12.05
N HIS A 28 14.97 -24.19 12.06
CA HIS A 28 14.89 -22.82 12.56
C HIS A 28 14.38 -22.72 14.00
N GLN A 29 14.08 -23.85 14.66
CA GLN A 29 13.57 -23.84 16.04
C GLN A 29 14.56 -23.19 17.01
N ALA A 30 15.85 -23.53 16.94
CA ALA A 30 16.89 -22.94 17.78
C ALA A 30 17.03 -21.43 17.56
N VAL A 31 16.90 -20.98 16.30
CA VAL A 31 16.94 -19.56 15.94
C VAL A 31 15.78 -18.81 16.60
N PHE A 32 14.57 -19.37 16.54
CA PHE A 32 13.40 -18.78 17.20
C PHE A 32 13.53 -18.78 18.72
N ALA A 33 13.96 -19.88 19.32
CA ALA A 33 14.17 -19.98 20.77
C ALA A 33 15.14 -18.91 21.29
N ALA A 34 16.24 -18.68 20.56
CA ALA A 34 17.20 -17.62 20.89
C ALA A 34 16.61 -16.21 20.73
N ALA A 35 15.78 -15.95 19.72
CA ALA A 35 15.12 -14.65 19.57
C ALA A 35 14.06 -14.41 20.65
N ARG A 36 13.39 -15.48 21.11
CA ARG A 36 12.39 -15.40 22.17
C ARG A 36 12.95 -14.86 23.48
N THR A 37 14.22 -15.15 23.81
CA THR A 37 14.88 -14.60 25.00
C THR A 37 15.23 -13.12 24.85
N ARG A 38 15.45 -12.64 23.62
CA ARG A 38 15.81 -11.24 23.33
C ARG A 38 14.62 -10.32 23.11
N ARG A 39 13.49 -10.86 22.64
CA ARG A 39 12.32 -10.09 22.20
C ARG A 39 11.10 -10.42 23.06
N PRO A 40 10.66 -9.51 23.95
CA PRO A 40 9.49 -9.74 24.80
C PRO A 40 8.21 -10.06 24.02
N ALA A 41 8.05 -9.51 22.81
CA ALA A 41 6.89 -9.78 21.95
C ALA A 41 6.75 -11.27 21.57
N PHE A 42 7.84 -12.04 21.56
CA PHE A 42 7.80 -13.48 21.28
C PHE A 42 7.55 -14.34 22.53
N ALA A 43 7.59 -13.78 23.73
CA ALA A 43 7.54 -14.54 24.98
C ALA A 43 6.28 -15.42 25.11
N ARG A 44 5.14 -14.95 24.56
CA ARG A 44 3.86 -15.68 24.56
C ARG A 44 3.76 -16.79 23.50
N HIS A 45 4.75 -16.89 22.61
CA HIS A 45 4.72 -17.84 21.50
C HIS A 45 5.80 -18.91 21.70
N ALA A 46 5.36 -20.17 21.80
CA ALA A 46 6.26 -21.29 21.93
C ALA A 46 7.10 -21.51 20.65
N THR A 47 6.49 -21.24 19.49
CA THR A 47 7.05 -21.50 18.16
C THR A 47 6.78 -20.35 17.20
N LEU A 48 7.54 -20.32 16.10
CA LEU A 48 7.32 -19.39 15.01
C LEU A 48 5.96 -19.62 14.32
N GLU A 49 5.46 -20.86 14.34
CA GLU A 49 4.10 -21.19 13.90
C GLU A 49 3.02 -20.43 14.69
N SER A 50 3.16 -20.41 16.02
CA SER A 50 2.24 -19.66 16.90
C SER A 50 2.27 -18.15 16.59
N VAL A 51 3.45 -17.59 16.27
CA VAL A 51 3.57 -16.19 15.82
C VAL A 51 2.83 -15.97 14.50
N LEU A 52 3.02 -16.84 13.51
CA LEU A 52 2.33 -16.70 12.22
C LEU A 52 0.81 -16.86 12.36
N ALA A 53 0.34 -17.75 13.22
CA ALA A 53 -1.08 -17.90 13.52
C ALA A 53 -1.67 -16.63 14.16
N ALA A 54 -0.96 -16.01 15.11
CA ALA A 54 -1.38 -14.74 15.71
C ALA A 54 -1.40 -13.59 14.68
N MET A 55 -0.46 -13.58 13.74
CA MET A 55 -0.43 -12.61 12.63
C MET A 55 -1.61 -12.76 11.66
N ASP A 56 -2.10 -13.99 11.47
CA ASP A 56 -3.24 -14.30 10.61
C ASP A 56 -4.59 -13.95 11.27
N ASP A 57 -4.65 -13.75 12.60
CA ASP A 57 -5.87 -13.35 13.30
C ASP A 57 -6.31 -11.92 12.93
N ALA A 58 -7.41 -11.81 12.20
CA ALA A 58 -7.89 -10.55 11.64
C ALA A 58 -8.66 -9.65 12.62
N ARG A 59 -8.96 -10.10 13.85
CA ARG A 59 -9.74 -9.35 14.85
C ARG A 59 -9.10 -7.99 15.16
N GLU A 60 -9.91 -7.02 15.56
CA GLU A 60 -9.42 -5.65 15.83
C GLU A 60 -8.61 -5.60 17.14
N GLU A 61 -9.07 -6.33 18.15
CA GLU A 61 -8.45 -6.47 19.46
C GLU A 61 -7.01 -7.03 19.40
N THR A 62 -6.67 -7.81 18.38
CA THR A 62 -5.33 -8.38 18.18
C THR A 62 -4.38 -7.43 17.45
N TYR A 63 -4.82 -6.21 17.10
CA TYR A 63 -3.95 -5.24 16.42
C TYR A 63 -2.67 -4.89 17.21
N PRO A 64 -2.70 -4.60 18.52
CA PRO A 64 -1.50 -4.29 19.28
C PRO A 64 -0.47 -5.43 19.27
N GLU A 65 -0.95 -6.68 19.42
CA GLU A 65 -0.10 -7.87 19.36
C GLU A 65 0.55 -8.04 17.99
N ARG A 66 -0.22 -7.94 16.90
CA ARG A 66 0.32 -8.04 15.54
C ARG A 66 1.31 -6.93 15.20
N GLU A 67 1.12 -5.74 15.75
CA GLU A 67 2.06 -4.63 15.59
C GLU A 67 3.38 -4.93 16.33
N ALA A 68 3.31 -5.39 17.58
CA ALA A 68 4.48 -5.81 18.35
C ALA A 68 5.23 -6.97 17.68
N LEU A 69 4.51 -7.98 17.17
CA LEU A 69 5.07 -9.11 16.43
C LEU A 69 5.68 -8.67 15.10
N THR A 70 5.03 -7.77 14.35
CA THR A 70 5.62 -7.18 13.14
C THR A 70 6.95 -6.50 13.47
N ARG A 71 6.98 -5.68 14.51
CA ARG A 71 8.17 -4.95 14.92
C ARG A 71 9.30 -5.91 15.31
N ALA A 72 8.99 -6.96 16.06
CA ALA A 72 9.95 -7.98 16.45
C ALA A 72 10.49 -8.79 15.26
N LEU A 73 9.63 -9.19 14.31
CA LEU A 73 10.03 -9.88 13.09
C LEU A 73 10.94 -9.02 12.21
N VAL A 74 10.60 -7.74 12.02
CA VAL A 74 11.45 -6.80 11.26
C VAL A 74 12.78 -6.60 11.97
N ALA A 75 12.78 -6.47 13.29
CA ALA A 75 14.01 -6.31 14.07
C ALA A 75 14.93 -7.53 13.95
N GLU A 76 14.41 -8.75 14.11
CA GLU A 76 15.23 -9.96 13.94
C GLU A 76 15.71 -10.13 12.49
N MET A 77 14.89 -9.80 11.49
CA MET A 77 15.31 -9.84 10.09
C MET A 77 16.42 -8.83 9.76
N GLN A 78 16.50 -7.71 10.48
CA GLN A 78 17.56 -6.72 10.34
C GLN A 78 18.85 -7.11 11.07
N THR A 79 18.74 -7.78 12.23
CA THR A 79 19.88 -8.13 13.08
C THR A 79 20.49 -9.50 12.77
N SER A 80 19.71 -10.42 12.22
CA SER A 80 20.14 -11.81 11.95
C SER A 80 20.20 -12.08 10.45
N SER A 81 21.21 -12.84 10.03
CA SER A 81 21.32 -13.36 8.66
C SER A 81 20.47 -14.61 8.41
N SER A 82 19.74 -15.11 9.41
CA SER A 82 18.97 -16.34 9.25
C SER A 82 17.83 -16.18 8.23
N PRO A 83 17.69 -17.11 7.26
CA PRO A 83 16.60 -17.08 6.29
C PRO A 83 15.23 -17.26 6.95
N ALA A 84 15.17 -17.81 8.17
CA ALA A 84 13.94 -18.00 8.94
C ALA A 84 13.14 -16.70 9.08
N TRP A 85 13.79 -15.59 9.36
CA TRP A 85 13.13 -14.30 9.59
C TRP A 85 12.59 -13.68 8.31
N THR A 86 13.34 -13.82 7.21
CA THR A 86 12.91 -13.38 5.89
C THR A 86 11.68 -14.17 5.45
N ALA A 87 11.74 -15.49 5.59
CA ALA A 87 10.65 -16.40 5.26
C ALA A 87 9.40 -16.15 6.13
N ALA A 88 9.58 -16.00 7.45
CA ALA A 88 8.50 -15.72 8.40
C ALA A 88 7.82 -14.39 8.12
N LEU A 89 8.60 -13.32 7.87
CA LEU A 89 8.03 -12.01 7.59
C LEU A 89 7.26 -12.01 6.26
N ALA A 90 7.81 -12.66 5.22
CA ALA A 90 7.11 -12.82 3.94
C ALA A 90 5.82 -13.64 4.09
N ALA A 91 5.85 -14.72 4.86
CA ALA A 91 4.67 -15.54 5.15
C ALA A 91 3.60 -14.76 5.94
N ALA A 92 3.98 -14.03 6.99
CA ALA A 92 3.06 -13.20 7.78
C ALA A 92 2.39 -12.09 6.95
N TYR A 93 3.07 -11.58 5.92
CA TYR A 93 2.54 -10.56 5.02
C TYR A 93 1.98 -11.12 3.71
N ALA A 94 1.93 -12.44 3.53
CA ALA A 94 1.42 -13.08 2.32
C ALA A 94 0.02 -12.58 1.90
N PRO A 95 -0.97 -12.39 2.80
CA PRO A 95 -2.28 -11.84 2.41
C PRO A 95 -2.18 -10.44 1.80
N MET A 96 -1.28 -9.60 2.32
CA MET A 96 -1.05 -8.25 1.80
C MET A 96 -0.34 -8.29 0.45
N LEU A 97 0.70 -9.11 0.34
CA LEU A 97 1.47 -9.26 -0.89
C LEU A 97 0.60 -9.80 -2.03
N ARG A 98 -0.22 -10.84 -1.79
CA ARG A 98 -1.18 -11.36 -2.78
C ARG A 98 -2.18 -10.30 -3.23
N ARG A 99 -2.65 -9.46 -2.30
CA ARG A 99 -3.54 -8.32 -2.63
C ARG A 99 -2.81 -7.26 -3.45
N LEU A 100 -1.55 -6.95 -3.12
CA LEU A 100 -0.75 -6.00 -3.88
C LEU A 100 -0.51 -6.52 -5.30
N ARG A 101 -0.07 -7.77 -5.44
CA ARG A 101 0.19 -8.41 -6.73
C ARG A 101 -1.04 -8.45 -7.64
N ARG A 102 -2.22 -8.79 -7.10
CA ARG A 102 -3.49 -8.77 -7.86
C ARG A 102 -3.92 -7.38 -8.32
N ARG A 103 -3.45 -6.31 -7.67
CA ARG A 103 -3.73 -4.92 -8.08
C ARG A 103 -2.80 -4.42 -9.17
N LEU A 104 -1.69 -5.12 -9.44
CA LEU A 104 -0.78 -4.75 -10.52
C LEU A 104 -1.36 -5.30 -11.82
N LEU A 105 -1.91 -4.39 -12.62
CA LEU A 105 -2.44 -4.66 -13.95
C LEU A 105 -1.58 -3.89 -14.95
N GLY A 106 -0.88 -4.60 -15.82
CA GLY A 106 -0.04 -4.00 -16.85
C GLY A 106 1.01 -4.97 -17.37
N ASN A 107 1.40 -4.80 -18.63
CA ASN A 107 2.42 -5.59 -19.30
C ASN A 107 3.80 -4.92 -19.25
N ALA A 108 3.96 -3.90 -18.39
CA ALA A 108 5.22 -3.17 -18.28
C ALA A 108 6.36 -4.04 -17.74
N VAL A 109 6.03 -5.14 -17.07
CA VAL A 109 6.98 -6.12 -16.55
C VAL A 109 6.35 -7.50 -16.78
N PRO A 110 7.11 -8.53 -17.20
CA PRO A 110 6.64 -9.91 -17.27
C PRO A 110 6.00 -10.38 -15.96
N ARG A 111 5.09 -11.36 -16.03
CA ARG A 111 4.30 -11.75 -14.85
C ARG A 111 5.16 -12.36 -13.74
N GLU A 112 6.19 -13.08 -14.13
CA GLU A 112 7.19 -13.73 -13.29
C GLU A 112 8.03 -12.67 -12.56
N ASP A 113 8.45 -11.64 -13.30
CA ASP A 113 9.21 -10.52 -12.77
C ASP A 113 8.38 -9.63 -11.84
N LEU A 114 7.05 -9.55 -12.03
CA LEU A 114 6.15 -8.87 -11.11
C LEU A 114 6.10 -9.53 -9.72
N ASP A 115 6.12 -10.86 -9.68
CA ASP A 115 6.13 -11.62 -8.43
C ASP A 115 7.43 -11.35 -7.65
N GLN A 116 8.56 -11.44 -8.35
CA GLN A 116 9.88 -11.14 -7.81
C GLN A 116 9.98 -9.67 -7.36
N LEU A 117 9.50 -8.72 -8.17
CA LEU A 117 9.50 -7.30 -7.84
C LEU A 117 8.74 -7.03 -6.53
N VAL A 118 7.53 -7.59 -6.38
CA VAL A 118 6.71 -7.39 -5.19
C VAL A 118 7.41 -7.92 -3.94
N LEU A 119 7.94 -9.16 -4.00
CA LEU A 119 8.61 -9.78 -2.87
C LEU A 119 9.94 -9.07 -2.55
N ALA A 120 10.79 -8.84 -3.55
CA ALA A 120 12.08 -8.17 -3.38
C ALA A 120 11.91 -6.75 -2.82
N THR A 121 10.93 -6.00 -3.32
CA THR A 121 10.63 -4.65 -2.80
C THR A 121 10.19 -4.72 -1.35
N PHE A 122 9.31 -5.66 -0.98
CA PHE A 122 8.88 -5.84 0.40
C PHE A 122 10.04 -6.12 1.34
N LEU A 123 10.92 -7.05 0.98
CA LEU A 123 12.08 -7.43 1.79
C LEU A 123 13.09 -6.27 1.89
N SER A 124 13.33 -5.55 0.80
CA SER A 124 14.19 -4.36 0.79
C SER A 124 13.66 -3.25 1.71
N VAL A 125 12.35 -2.97 1.64
CA VAL A 125 11.69 -2.00 2.51
C VAL A 125 11.77 -2.44 3.98
N ALA A 126 11.54 -3.72 4.26
CA ALA A 126 11.63 -4.24 5.62
C ALA A 126 13.07 -4.16 6.17
N ARG A 127 14.09 -4.43 5.35
CA ARG A 127 15.50 -4.41 5.77
C ARG A 127 16.00 -2.99 6.07
N SER A 128 15.46 -2.00 5.37
CA SER A 128 15.80 -0.57 5.58
C SER A 128 14.80 0.17 6.49
N PHE A 129 13.83 -0.55 7.08
CA PHE A 129 12.76 0.10 7.84
C PHE A 129 13.29 0.73 9.13
N PRO A 130 13.08 2.05 9.37
CA PRO A 130 13.61 2.73 10.54
C PRO A 130 12.74 2.46 11.78
N LEU A 131 12.99 1.33 12.45
CA LEU A 131 12.24 0.91 13.64
C LEU A 131 12.30 1.96 14.77
N SER A 132 13.44 2.61 14.98
CA SER A 132 13.61 3.64 16.01
C SER A 132 12.73 4.88 15.81
N ARG A 133 12.37 5.18 14.55
CA ARG A 133 11.61 6.40 14.21
C ARG A 133 10.10 6.25 14.41
N TRP A 134 9.58 5.04 14.35
CA TRP A 134 8.13 4.79 14.35
C TRP A 134 7.80 3.70 15.38
N GLY A 135 7.14 4.07 16.48
CA GLY A 135 6.72 3.14 17.55
C GLY A 135 5.60 2.21 17.10
N ASP A 136 4.39 2.75 16.88
CA ASP A 136 3.15 1.96 16.83
C ASP A 136 2.47 1.86 15.45
N TRP A 137 3.25 2.02 14.38
CA TRP A 137 2.72 2.07 13.00
C TRP A 137 3.59 1.32 11.99
N THR A 138 4.43 0.41 12.47
CA THR A 138 5.35 -0.43 11.69
C THR A 138 4.57 -1.19 10.62
N ALA A 139 3.53 -1.94 10.98
CA ALA A 139 2.78 -2.74 10.03
C ALA A 139 2.12 -1.90 8.94
N ALA A 140 1.47 -0.80 9.33
CA ALA A 140 0.80 0.10 8.40
C ALA A 140 1.80 0.77 7.43
N ARG A 141 2.92 1.26 7.95
CA ARG A 141 3.95 1.96 7.16
C ARG A 141 4.72 1.02 6.27
N LEU A 142 5.04 -0.18 6.74
CA LEU A 142 5.69 -1.21 5.93
C LEU A 142 4.85 -1.51 4.69
N ARG A 143 3.55 -1.75 4.85
CA ARG A 143 2.62 -1.96 3.73
C ARG A 143 2.57 -0.75 2.78
N GLN A 144 2.50 0.45 3.34
CA GLN A 144 2.41 1.68 2.56
C GLN A 144 3.69 1.96 1.75
N GLN A 145 4.86 1.80 2.38
CA GLN A 145 6.15 2.01 1.72
C GLN A 145 6.37 0.96 0.64
N THR A 146 6.12 -0.32 0.93
CA THR A 146 6.20 -1.39 -0.08
C THR A 146 5.33 -1.10 -1.29
N ALA A 147 4.05 -0.74 -1.09
CA ALA A 147 3.19 -0.40 -2.21
C ALA A 147 3.72 0.81 -2.99
N ARG A 148 4.18 1.87 -2.30
CA ARG A 148 4.74 3.06 -2.94
C ARG A 148 5.96 2.76 -3.80
N GLU A 149 6.88 1.95 -3.30
CA GLU A 149 8.09 1.56 -4.02
C GLU A 149 7.77 0.68 -5.22
N VAL A 150 6.91 -0.34 -5.08
CA VAL A 150 6.46 -1.17 -6.20
C VAL A 150 5.86 -0.31 -7.32
N PHE A 151 4.93 0.59 -6.98
CA PHE A 151 4.34 1.51 -7.98
C PHE A 151 5.33 2.58 -8.49
N ARG A 152 6.44 2.85 -7.80
CA ARG A 152 7.50 3.70 -8.31
C ARG A 152 8.31 2.96 -9.37
N HIS A 153 8.73 1.72 -9.09
CA HIS A 153 9.42 0.86 -10.04
C HIS A 153 8.59 0.69 -11.33
N LEU A 154 7.33 0.30 -11.22
CA LEU A 154 6.48 0.11 -12.40
C LEU A 154 6.26 1.39 -13.23
N ARG A 155 6.28 2.56 -12.59
CA ARG A 155 6.20 3.83 -13.33
C ARG A 155 7.49 4.14 -14.06
N LYS A 156 8.64 3.79 -13.48
CA LYS A 156 9.95 3.94 -14.10
C LYS A 156 10.09 3.02 -15.31
N GLU A 157 9.84 1.72 -15.13
CA GLU A 157 9.86 0.72 -16.21
C GLU A 157 8.94 1.10 -17.36
N ARG A 158 7.72 1.56 -17.03
CA ARG A 158 6.79 2.03 -18.05
C ARG A 158 7.34 3.26 -18.78
N ALA A 159 7.90 4.24 -18.09
CA ALA A 159 8.47 5.43 -18.74
C ALA A 159 9.61 5.06 -19.70
N GLU A 160 10.51 4.17 -19.29
CA GLU A 160 11.61 3.68 -20.12
C GLU A 160 11.10 2.93 -21.36
N GLN A 161 10.03 2.14 -21.23
CA GLN A 161 9.37 1.53 -22.38
C GLN A 161 8.75 2.56 -23.33
N HIS A 162 8.12 3.62 -22.80
CA HIS A 162 7.55 4.70 -23.61
C HIS A 162 8.62 5.52 -24.35
N GLU A 163 9.81 5.66 -23.78
CA GLU A 163 10.95 6.31 -24.44
C GLU A 163 11.59 5.43 -25.53
N THR A 164 11.39 4.12 -25.48
CA THR A 164 12.01 3.15 -26.40
C THR A 164 11.12 2.79 -27.61
N TYR A 165 9.85 3.20 -27.63
CA TYR A 165 8.98 2.91 -28.78
C TYR A 165 9.40 3.70 -30.02
N THR A 166 9.56 2.99 -31.13
CA THR A 166 9.79 3.62 -32.43
C THR A 166 8.51 4.29 -32.95
N GLN A 167 8.66 5.34 -33.77
CA GLN A 167 7.53 6.07 -34.36
C GLN A 167 6.57 5.16 -35.16
N ALA A 168 7.10 4.09 -35.75
CA ALA A 168 6.31 3.07 -36.46
C ALA A 168 5.45 2.20 -35.50
N GLN A 169 5.99 1.80 -34.34
CA GLN A 169 5.24 1.04 -33.33
C GLN A 169 4.15 1.89 -32.65
N LEU A 170 4.41 3.18 -32.46
CA LEU A 170 3.41 4.12 -31.97
C LEU A 170 2.28 4.30 -32.99
N ALA A 171 2.60 4.37 -34.29
CA ALA A 171 1.62 4.49 -35.37
C ALA A 171 0.71 3.26 -35.51
N GLU A 172 1.21 2.05 -35.24
CA GLU A 172 0.42 0.81 -35.27
C GLU A 172 -0.60 0.72 -34.10
N TRP A 173 -0.31 1.34 -32.96
CA TRP A 173 -1.18 1.35 -31.77
C TRP A 173 -2.13 2.54 -31.69
N LEU A 174 -1.91 3.55 -32.53
CA LEU A 174 -2.82 4.68 -32.69
C LEU A 174 -3.91 4.26 -33.69
N PRO A 175 -5.17 4.05 -33.26
CA PRO A 175 -6.26 3.87 -34.22
C PRO A 175 -6.32 5.11 -35.11
N ASP A 176 -6.60 4.94 -36.41
CA ASP A 176 -6.75 6.04 -37.37
C ASP A 176 -7.64 7.13 -36.77
N THR A 177 -7.03 8.21 -36.31
CA THR A 177 -7.66 9.23 -35.44
C THR A 177 -8.59 10.17 -36.21
N ARG A 178 -9.10 9.74 -37.37
CA ARG A 178 -9.98 10.57 -38.18
C ARG A 178 -11.43 10.56 -37.69
N HIS A 179 -11.90 9.50 -37.02
CA HIS A 179 -13.27 9.45 -36.50
C HIS A 179 -13.39 8.61 -35.21
N ALA A 180 -12.97 9.14 -34.06
CA ALA A 180 -13.33 8.55 -32.76
C ALA A 180 -14.14 9.56 -31.96
N THR A 181 -15.46 9.38 -31.94
CA THR A 181 -16.34 10.04 -30.98
C THR A 181 -15.96 9.60 -29.55
N PRO A 182 -16.08 10.47 -28.54
CA PRO A 182 -15.65 10.14 -27.19
C PRO A 182 -16.49 8.99 -26.63
N VAL A 183 -15.93 7.78 -26.57
CA VAL A 183 -16.58 6.65 -25.89
C VAL A 183 -16.46 6.87 -24.39
N GLU A 184 -17.55 7.31 -23.75
CA GLU A 184 -17.70 7.28 -22.30
C GLU A 184 -17.56 5.84 -21.79
N SER A 185 -16.39 5.52 -21.22
CA SER A 185 -16.18 4.23 -20.59
C SER A 185 -16.96 4.15 -19.27
N PRO A 186 -17.91 3.21 -19.10
CA PRO A 186 -18.60 3.04 -17.83
C PRO A 186 -17.62 2.51 -16.78
N ARG A 187 -17.27 3.36 -15.81
CA ARG A 187 -16.38 3.03 -14.70
C ARG A 187 -17.00 1.92 -13.85
N ARG A 188 -16.47 0.70 -13.93
CA ARG A 188 -16.83 -0.40 -13.02
C ARG A 188 -16.57 0.01 -11.55
N PRO A 189 -17.52 -0.16 -10.63
CA PRO A 189 -17.34 0.18 -9.23
C PRO A 189 -16.47 -0.88 -8.55
N SER A 190 -15.17 -0.63 -8.45
CA SER A 190 -14.25 -1.47 -7.68
C SER A 190 -14.67 -1.50 -6.20
N VAL A 191 -14.74 -2.69 -5.61
CA VAL A 191 -15.03 -2.97 -4.19
C VAL A 191 -14.16 -2.10 -3.26
N ARG A 192 -14.76 -1.00 -2.78
CA ARG A 192 -14.14 0.13 -2.06
C ARG A 192 -14.58 0.22 -0.59
N ARG A 193 -14.98 -0.88 0.05
CA ARG A 193 -15.74 -0.80 1.31
C ARG A 193 -14.96 -0.57 2.63
N SER A 194 -13.61 -0.62 2.66
CA SER A 194 -12.88 -0.41 3.94
C SER A 194 -12.18 0.95 4.10
N PHE A 195 -12.03 1.74 3.03
CA PHE A 195 -11.34 3.05 3.11
C PHE A 195 -12.27 4.26 3.21
N VAL A 196 -13.57 4.07 2.92
CA VAL A 196 -14.57 5.15 2.99
C VAL A 196 -14.82 5.62 4.43
N LYS A 197 -14.68 4.74 5.44
CA LYS A 197 -14.94 5.12 6.85
C LYS A 197 -13.95 6.17 7.39
N ARG A 198 -12.64 6.02 7.17
CA ARG A 198 -11.64 7.02 7.62
C ARG A 198 -11.72 8.34 6.84
N ASP A 199 -11.91 8.26 5.51
CA ASP A 199 -12.03 9.44 4.66
C ASP A 199 -13.35 10.21 4.93
N ALA A 200 -14.44 9.52 5.28
CA ALA A 200 -15.72 10.13 5.67
C ALA A 200 -15.66 10.79 7.06
N VAL A 201 -14.95 10.21 8.03
CA VAL A 201 -14.72 10.82 9.35
C VAL A 201 -13.91 12.11 9.20
N LEU A 202 -12.85 12.11 8.39
CA LEU A 202 -12.06 13.32 8.11
C LEU A 202 -12.89 14.43 7.45
N VAL A 203 -13.84 14.06 6.58
CA VAL A 203 -14.76 15.00 5.93
C VAL A 203 -15.81 15.52 6.89
N HIS A 204 -16.32 14.69 7.79
CA HIS A 204 -17.29 15.09 8.79
C HIS A 204 -16.68 16.08 9.78
N LEU A 205 -15.45 15.81 10.26
CA LEU A 205 -14.67 16.73 11.09
C LEU A 205 -14.35 18.04 10.34
N ALA A 206 -13.99 17.95 9.05
CA ALA A 206 -13.74 19.10 8.20
C ALA A 206 -14.98 19.98 8.01
N ARG A 207 -16.18 19.41 7.90
CA ARG A 207 -17.44 20.18 7.76
C ARG A 207 -17.77 21.02 8.99
N ALA A 208 -17.37 20.59 10.18
CA ALA A 208 -17.62 21.30 11.42
C ALA A 208 -16.61 22.42 11.69
N THR A 209 -15.44 22.39 11.03
CA THR A 209 -14.28 23.24 11.40
C THR A 209 -13.72 24.08 10.27
N LEU A 210 -14.05 23.78 9.01
CA LEU A 210 -13.45 24.43 7.83
C LEU A 210 -14.48 25.18 6.98
N PRO A 211 -14.08 26.26 6.29
CA PRO A 211 -14.91 26.95 5.32
C PRO A 211 -15.40 26.02 4.21
N ARG A 212 -16.60 26.32 3.66
CA ARG A 212 -17.27 25.50 2.64
C ARG A 212 -16.40 25.25 1.39
N SER A 213 -15.64 26.25 0.96
CA SER A 213 -14.69 26.14 -0.15
C SER A 213 -13.58 25.11 0.11
N ASP A 214 -13.06 25.04 1.35
CA ASP A 214 -12.00 24.11 1.74
C ASP A 214 -12.53 22.67 1.82
N VAL A 215 -13.76 22.52 2.32
CA VAL A 215 -14.47 21.25 2.36
C VAL A 215 -14.70 20.70 0.96
N GLU A 216 -15.06 21.55 -0.01
CA GLU A 216 -15.30 21.12 -1.39
C GLU A 216 -14.04 20.59 -2.08
N VAL A 217 -12.89 21.24 -1.86
CA VAL A 217 -11.59 20.78 -2.34
C VAL A 217 -11.24 19.41 -1.73
N LEU A 218 -11.50 19.21 -0.43
CA LEU A 218 -11.29 17.93 0.25
C LEU A 218 -12.27 16.86 -0.25
N MET A 219 -13.54 17.21 -0.47
CA MET A 219 -14.54 16.31 -1.03
C MET A 219 -14.17 15.86 -2.45
N ALA A 220 -13.67 16.77 -3.29
CA ALA A 220 -13.22 16.43 -4.63
C ALA A 220 -11.98 15.51 -4.59
N THR A 221 -10.99 15.83 -3.75
CA THR A 221 -9.67 15.19 -3.81
C THR A 221 -9.50 13.98 -2.91
N VAL A 222 -10.23 13.90 -1.80
CA VAL A 222 -10.14 12.82 -0.79
C VAL A 222 -11.29 11.82 -0.97
N VAL A 223 -12.54 12.30 -1.04
CA VAL A 223 -13.72 11.43 -1.18
C VAL A 223 -13.92 10.97 -2.62
N ARG A 224 -14.00 11.92 -3.55
CA ARG A 224 -14.19 11.64 -4.99
C ARG A 224 -12.90 11.18 -5.67
N ARG A 225 -11.74 11.35 -5.00
CA ARG A 225 -10.39 10.98 -5.49
C ARG A 225 -10.09 11.56 -6.87
N GLU A 226 -10.63 12.73 -7.15
CA GLU A 226 -10.34 13.49 -8.33
C GLU A 226 -8.87 13.95 -8.28
N LYS A 227 -8.15 13.88 -9.42
CA LYS A 227 -6.81 14.45 -9.51
C LYS A 227 -6.95 15.97 -9.32
N LEU A 228 -6.11 16.56 -8.47
CA LEU A 228 -6.17 18.01 -8.16
C LEU A 228 -6.11 18.88 -9.43
N ARG A 229 -5.35 18.44 -10.44
CA ARG A 229 -5.24 19.13 -11.73
C ARG A 229 -6.55 19.06 -12.53
N ALA A 230 -7.23 17.93 -12.53
CA ALA A 230 -8.55 17.79 -13.17
C ALA A 230 -9.63 18.61 -12.45
N TYR A 231 -9.58 18.67 -11.11
CA TYR A 231 -10.47 19.53 -10.33
C TYR A 231 -10.21 21.03 -10.59
N ALA A 232 -8.93 21.44 -10.71
CA ALA A 232 -8.55 22.82 -11.06
C ALA A 232 -9.04 23.21 -12.45
N SER A 233 -8.90 22.31 -13.43
CA SER A 233 -9.41 22.51 -14.80
C SER A 233 -10.93 22.58 -14.90
N ARG A 234 -11.68 22.07 -13.92
CA ARG A 234 -13.15 22.13 -13.88
C ARG A 234 -13.68 23.35 -13.12
N LEU A 235 -12.81 24.04 -12.39
CA LEU A 235 -13.14 25.23 -11.59
C LEU A 235 -12.98 26.52 -12.38
N VAL A 236 -12.16 26.47 -13.43
CA VAL A 236 -11.84 27.59 -14.31
C VAL A 236 -11.96 27.07 -15.74
N ASP A 237 -12.97 27.57 -16.46
CA ASP A 237 -13.04 27.41 -17.91
C ASP A 237 -12.16 28.49 -18.54
N GLY A 238 -10.90 28.16 -18.84
CA GLY A 238 -9.94 29.16 -19.30
C GLY A 238 -8.52 28.67 -19.53
N ASP A 239 -7.69 29.60 -20.01
CA ASP A 239 -6.32 29.39 -20.53
C ASP A 239 -5.41 28.56 -19.60
N THR A 240 -4.48 27.82 -20.21
CA THR A 240 -3.59 26.85 -19.54
C THR A 240 -2.79 27.47 -18.38
N THR A 241 -2.47 28.75 -18.49
CA THR A 241 -1.74 29.53 -17.48
C THR A 241 -2.58 29.80 -16.22
N GLU A 242 -3.89 29.99 -16.38
CA GLU A 242 -4.83 30.27 -15.30
C GLU A 242 -5.20 29.00 -14.53
N VAL A 243 -5.35 27.89 -15.25
CA VAL A 243 -5.50 26.54 -14.67
C VAL A 243 -4.28 26.17 -13.82
N GLU A 244 -3.06 26.48 -14.27
CA GLU A 244 -1.85 26.18 -13.52
C GLU A 244 -1.71 27.03 -12.25
N ARG A 245 -2.02 28.33 -12.32
CA ARG A 245 -2.05 29.22 -11.13
C ARG A 245 -3.08 28.73 -10.10
N THR A 246 -4.23 28.27 -10.57
CA THR A 246 -5.31 27.72 -9.72
C THR A 246 -4.90 26.38 -9.11
N TYR A 247 -4.26 25.50 -9.88
CA TYR A 247 -3.68 24.24 -9.39
C TYR A 247 -2.65 24.48 -8.28
N GLN A 248 -1.71 25.42 -8.46
CA GLN A 248 -0.68 25.70 -7.44
C GLN A 248 -1.27 26.29 -6.16
N ARG A 249 -2.31 27.15 -6.27
CA ARG A 249 -3.07 27.65 -5.10
C ARG A 249 -3.79 26.51 -4.37
N LEU A 250 -4.56 25.70 -5.08
CA LEU A 250 -5.28 24.54 -4.53
C LEU A 250 -4.32 23.51 -3.90
N LYS A 251 -3.12 23.34 -4.46
CA LYS A 251 -2.09 22.45 -3.92
C LYS A 251 -1.59 22.93 -2.56
N ARG A 252 -1.25 24.22 -2.45
CA ARG A 252 -0.80 24.84 -1.18
C ARG A 252 -1.90 24.81 -0.13
N GLN A 253 -3.13 25.13 -0.53
CA GLN A 253 -4.34 25.08 0.30
C GLN A 253 -4.59 23.67 0.84
N ARG A 254 -4.64 22.66 -0.04
CA ARG A 254 -4.85 21.25 0.35
C ARG A 254 -3.77 20.72 1.31
N THR A 255 -2.50 21.07 1.09
CA THR A 255 -1.42 20.66 2.00
C THR A 255 -1.61 21.24 3.40
N ARG A 256 -1.95 22.53 3.50
CA ARG A 256 -2.21 23.21 4.78
C ARG A 256 -3.44 22.63 5.49
N LEU A 257 -4.52 22.34 4.76
CA LEU A 257 -5.73 21.73 5.32
C LEU A 257 -5.48 20.33 5.86
N MET A 258 -4.73 19.50 5.13
CA MET A 258 -4.34 18.17 5.58
C MET A 258 -3.41 18.19 6.79
N GLN A 259 -2.55 19.22 6.92
CA GLN A 259 -1.72 19.41 8.11
C GLN A 259 -2.57 19.81 9.33
N ARG A 260 -3.49 20.77 9.17
CA ARG A 260 -4.42 21.20 10.25
C ARG A 260 -5.33 20.07 10.74
N LEU A 261 -5.88 19.26 9.81
CA LEU A 261 -6.71 18.11 10.19
C LEU A 261 -5.91 17.01 10.91
N ARG A 262 -4.61 16.87 10.60
CA ARG A 262 -3.73 15.91 11.30
C ARG A 262 -3.34 16.38 12.69
N THR A 263 -3.11 17.68 12.88
CA THR A 263 -2.85 18.24 14.23
C THR A 263 -4.11 18.14 15.08
N GLN A 264 -5.28 18.49 14.54
CA GLN A 264 -6.55 18.36 15.27
C GLN A 264 -6.88 16.90 15.64
N ALA A 265 -6.65 15.94 14.72
CA ALA A 265 -6.83 14.53 15.03
C ALA A 265 -5.86 14.01 16.10
N ALA A 266 -4.65 14.59 16.19
CA ALA A 266 -3.70 14.29 17.25
C ALA A 266 -4.12 14.93 18.58
N ASP A 267 -4.64 16.17 18.56
CA ASP A 267 -5.13 16.87 19.76
C ASP A 267 -6.35 16.15 20.37
N THR A 268 -7.28 15.67 19.53
CA THR A 268 -8.42 14.86 19.98
C THR A 268 -8.03 13.48 20.51
N ALA A 269 -6.86 12.96 20.12
CA ALA A 269 -6.33 11.69 20.64
C ALA A 269 -5.50 11.89 21.92
N THR A 270 -5.09 13.13 22.22
CA THR A 270 -4.24 13.50 23.36
C THR A 270 -5.05 14.08 24.52
N GLN A 271 -6.31 14.49 24.30
CA GLN A 271 -7.23 14.75 25.41
C GLN A 271 -7.61 13.40 26.06
N PRO A 272 -7.14 13.07 27.29
CA PRO A 272 -7.78 12.00 28.04
C PRO A 272 -9.23 12.42 28.25
N SER A 273 -10.15 11.47 28.13
CA SER A 273 -11.56 11.65 28.48
C SER A 273 -11.67 12.12 29.93
N SER A 274 -11.67 13.43 30.15
CA SER A 274 -12.12 14.03 31.39
C SER A 274 -13.64 14.16 31.31
N GLY A 275 -14.33 13.22 31.95
CA GLY A 275 -15.67 13.33 32.53
C GLY A 275 -16.80 13.91 31.67
N CYS A 276 -17.79 13.08 31.34
CA CYS A 276 -18.89 12.74 32.25
C CYS A 276 -19.40 11.33 31.92
#